data_AF-A0A2N6FKD4-F1
#
_entry.id   AF-A0A2N6FKD4-F1
#
_cell.length_a   1.000
_cell.length_b   1.000
_cell.length_c   1.000
_cell.angle_alpha   90.00
_cell.angle_beta   90.00
_cell.angle_gamma   90.00
#
_symmetry.space_group_name_H-M   'P 1'
#
loop_
_entity.id
_entity.type
_entity.pdbx_description
1 polymer ?
#
loop_
_entity_poly.entity_id
_entity_poly.type
_entity_poly.pdbx_seq_one_letter_code
_entity_poly.pdbx_strand_id
1 'polypeptide(L)'
;MPTLDLDNLPTGAALLSRSGKILRINRYLKSLLSIQTDTDFSPCALHHLHPQDQPWVRDLFASVARNETDRAECCLRILSAQHKPIWTLLSTQIYQRATPPRKTLLVIVHDMSLEREMLDELEPHRTLLT
;
A
#
# COMPACT_ATOMS: atom_id res chain seq x y z
N MET A 1 -23.07 8.10 -7.23
CA MET A 1 -21.66 7.99 -6.80
C MET A 1 -20.96 7.06 -7.76
N PRO A 2 -19.95 7.53 -8.53
CA PRO A 2 -19.25 6.69 -9.50
C PRO A 2 -18.52 5.54 -8.79
N THR A 3 -18.47 4.39 -9.44
CA THR A 3 -17.66 3.26 -8.97
C THR A 3 -16.19 3.65 -9.08
N LEU A 4 -15.43 3.58 -7.98
CA LEU A 4 -13.99 3.85 -8.01
C LEU A 4 -13.30 2.91 -9.01
N ASP A 5 -12.78 3.50 -10.07
CA ASP A 5 -12.02 2.83 -11.11
C ASP A 5 -10.53 2.88 -10.75
N LEU A 6 -10.04 1.79 -10.16
CA LEU A 6 -8.66 1.70 -9.68
C LEU A 6 -7.66 1.56 -10.83
N ASP A 7 -8.07 1.05 -11.99
CA ASP A 7 -7.16 0.73 -13.10
C ASP A 7 -6.74 1.96 -13.90
N ASN A 8 -7.42 3.09 -13.73
CA ASN A 8 -7.05 4.38 -14.30
C ASN A 8 -6.14 5.22 -13.38
N LEU A 9 -5.76 4.70 -12.21
CA LEU A 9 -4.83 5.38 -11.31
C LEU A 9 -3.38 5.15 -11.76
N PRO A 10 -2.53 6.19 -11.82
CA PRO A 10 -1.12 6.08 -12.21
C PRO A 10 -0.22 5.53 -11.09
N THR A 11 -0.82 4.91 -10.06
CA THR A 11 -0.14 4.45 -8.84
C THR A 11 -0.73 3.12 -8.39
N GLY A 12 -0.09 2.42 -7.47
CA GLY A 12 -0.61 1.19 -6.91
C GLY A 12 -1.86 1.45 -6.08
N ALA A 13 -2.93 0.69 -6.29
CA ALA A 13 -4.15 0.85 -5.52
C ALA A 13 -4.85 -0.47 -5.22
N ALA A 14 -5.38 -0.60 -4.01
CA ALA A 14 -6.17 -1.74 -3.58
C ALA A 14 -7.35 -1.32 -2.70
N LEU A 15 -8.44 -2.08 -2.79
CA LEU A 15 -9.53 -2.06 -1.83
C LEU A 15 -9.42 -3.27 -0.92
N LEU A 16 -9.40 -3.04 0.37
CA LEU A 16 -9.36 -4.08 1.40
C LEU A 16 -10.68 -4.14 2.17
N SER A 17 -11.01 -5.31 2.70
CA SER A 17 -12.00 -5.42 3.77
C SER A 17 -11.46 -4.74 5.04
N ARG A 18 -12.34 -4.48 6.02
CA ARG A 18 -11.90 -4.02 7.35
C ARG A 18 -11.01 -5.03 8.10
N SER A 19 -10.93 -6.28 7.64
CA SER A 19 -10.03 -7.30 8.17
C SER A 19 -8.70 -7.38 7.40
N GLY A 20 -8.45 -6.48 6.45
CA GLY A 20 -7.23 -6.46 5.65
C GLY A 20 -7.19 -7.46 4.48
N LYS A 21 -8.32 -8.10 4.15
CA LYS A 21 -8.41 -8.99 2.98
C LYS A 21 -8.48 -8.15 1.70
N ILE A 22 -7.70 -8.50 0.68
CA ILE A 22 -7.75 -7.86 -0.63
C ILE A 22 -9.10 -8.18 -1.31
N LEU A 23 -9.86 -7.15 -1.67
CA LEU A 23 -11.13 -7.26 -2.38
C LEU A 23 -10.96 -6.92 -3.87
N ARG A 24 -10.14 -5.90 -4.16
CA ARG A 24 -9.74 -5.47 -5.50
C ARG A 24 -8.35 -4.88 -5.44
N ILE A 25 -7.61 -4.97 -6.54
CA ILE A 25 -6.28 -4.39 -6.71
C ILE A 25 -6.11 -4.02 -8.18
N ASN A 26 -5.45 -2.91 -8.47
CA ASN A 26 -5.24 -2.47 -9.85
C ASN A 26 -4.04 -3.16 -10.50
N ARG A 27 -3.97 -3.06 -11.83
CA ARG A 27 -2.88 -3.65 -12.63
C ARG A 27 -1.48 -3.21 -12.20
N TYR A 28 -1.31 -1.94 -11.81
CA TYR A 28 -0.01 -1.43 -11.35
C TYR A 28 0.48 -2.17 -10.10
N LEU A 29 -0.36 -2.23 -9.05
CA LEU A 29 0.04 -2.88 -7.81
C LEU A 29 0.16 -4.39 -7.96
N LYS A 30 -0.65 -5.01 -8.83
CA LYS A 30 -0.46 -6.42 -9.22
C LYS A 30 0.93 -6.65 -9.83
N SER A 31 1.37 -5.79 -10.73
CA SER A 31 2.70 -5.88 -11.35
C SER A 31 3.80 -5.72 -10.31
N LEU A 32 3.64 -4.77 -9.38
CA LEU A 32 4.62 -4.51 -8.32
C LEU A 32 4.77 -5.69 -7.35
N LEU A 33 3.65 -6.34 -7.01
CA LEU A 33 3.58 -7.51 -6.13
C LEU A 33 3.68 -8.86 -6.86
N SER A 34 3.79 -8.85 -8.19
CA SER A 34 3.66 -10.00 -9.09
C SER A 34 2.48 -10.93 -8.84
N ILE A 35 1.33 -10.34 -8.55
CA ILE A 35 0.06 -11.06 -8.46
C ILE A 35 -0.44 -11.31 -9.88
N GLN A 36 -0.43 -12.57 -10.33
CA GLN A 36 -0.81 -12.96 -11.68
C GLN A 36 -2.33 -13.08 -11.85
N THR A 37 -3.02 -13.60 -10.82
CA THR A 37 -4.46 -13.80 -10.87
C THR A 37 -5.16 -13.23 -9.64
N ASP A 38 -6.43 -12.85 -9.79
CA ASP A 38 -7.27 -12.46 -8.65
C ASP A 38 -7.59 -13.64 -7.71
N THR A 39 -7.22 -14.86 -8.10
CA THR A 39 -7.25 -16.05 -7.25
C THR A 39 -6.00 -16.22 -6.39
N ASP A 40 -4.91 -15.52 -6.73
CA ASP A 40 -3.65 -15.52 -5.95
C ASP A 40 -3.67 -14.51 -4.79
N PHE A 41 -4.84 -13.94 -4.46
CA PHE A 41 -4.92 -13.04 -3.32
C PHE A 41 -4.52 -13.77 -2.05
N SER A 42 -3.41 -13.31 -1.46
CA SER A 42 -3.13 -13.63 -0.08
C SER A 42 -4.35 -13.24 0.77
N PRO A 43 -4.76 -14.07 1.75
CA PRO A 43 -5.93 -13.76 2.57
C PRO A 43 -5.76 -12.45 3.36
N CYS A 44 -4.52 -11.97 3.49
CA CYS A 44 -4.15 -10.75 4.20
C CYS A 44 -3.13 -9.93 3.40
N ALA A 45 -3.43 -8.64 3.18
CA ALA A 45 -2.52 -7.71 2.50
C ALA A 45 -1.16 -7.56 3.21
N LEU A 46 -1.10 -7.84 4.52
CA LEU A 46 0.13 -7.76 5.32
C LEU A 46 1.21 -8.76 4.87
N HIS A 47 0.84 -9.86 4.20
CA HIS A 47 1.83 -10.83 3.70
C HIS A 47 2.72 -10.28 2.58
N HIS A 48 2.30 -9.18 1.95
CA HIS A 48 3.11 -8.47 0.95
C HIS A 48 4.01 -7.40 1.58
N LEU A 49 4.03 -7.28 2.91
CA LEU A 49 4.90 -6.34 3.62
C LEU A 49 6.14 -7.05 4.15
N HIS A 50 7.24 -6.31 4.25
CA HIS A 50 8.43 -6.77 4.93
C HIS A 50 8.09 -7.16 6.39
N PRO A 51 8.61 -8.29 6.93
CA PRO A 51 8.19 -8.81 8.24
C PRO A 51 8.33 -7.82 9.40
N GLN A 52 9.34 -6.97 9.37
CA GLN A 52 9.54 -5.92 10.38
C GLN A 52 8.44 -4.84 10.35
N ASP A 53 7.78 -4.65 9.20
CA ASP A 53 6.77 -3.61 9.04
C ASP A 53 5.35 -4.12 9.37
N GLN A 54 5.14 -5.44 9.35
CA GLN A 54 3.83 -6.05 9.57
C GLN A 54 3.15 -5.72 10.92
N PRO A 55 3.85 -5.70 12.08
CA PRO A 55 3.20 -5.47 13.36
C PRO A 55 2.59 -4.06 13.45
N TRP A 56 3.36 -3.03 13.13
CA TRP A 56 2.88 -1.65 13.28
C TRP A 56 1.88 -1.25 12.19
N VAL A 57 2.01 -1.78 10.95
CA VAL A 57 1.01 -1.54 9.90
C VAL A 57 -0.33 -2.19 10.24
N ARG A 58 -0.32 -3.34 10.93
CA ARG A 58 -1.54 -3.96 11.44
C ARG A 58 -2.28 -3.04 12.40
N ASP A 59 -1.55 -2.41 13.32
CA ASP A 59 -2.13 -1.47 14.28
C ASP A 59 -2.67 -0.22 13.58
N LEU A 60 -1.94 0.29 12.58
CA LEU A 60 -2.38 1.40 11.73
C LEU A 60 -3.67 1.07 10.97
N PHE A 61 -3.77 -0.11 10.38
CA PHE A 61 -4.98 -0.53 9.67
C PHE A 61 -6.13 -0.76 10.63
N ALA A 62 -5.87 -1.28 11.84
CA ALA A 62 -6.88 -1.44 12.87
C ALA A 62 -7.44 -0.09 13.33
N SER A 63 -6.60 0.93 13.51
CA SER A 63 -7.06 2.26 13.94
C SER A 63 -7.93 2.94 12.89
N VAL A 64 -7.52 2.90 11.62
CA VAL A 64 -8.32 3.40 10.49
C VAL A 64 -9.61 2.59 10.37
N ALA A 65 -9.54 1.26 10.46
CA ALA A 65 -10.73 0.41 10.38
C ALA A 65 -11.72 0.73 11.50
N ARG A 66 -11.27 1.08 12.71
CA ARG A 66 -12.11 1.47 13.86
C ARG A 66 -12.65 2.91 13.77
N ASN A 67 -12.28 3.68 12.74
CA ASN A 67 -12.53 5.12 12.63
C ASN A 67 -11.90 5.92 13.80
N GLU A 68 -10.79 5.42 14.38
CA GLU A 68 -9.98 6.21 15.34
C GLU A 68 -9.21 7.31 14.59
N THR A 69 -8.98 7.11 13.30
CA THR A 69 -8.44 8.11 12.38
C THR A 69 -9.08 7.92 11.00
N ASP A 70 -9.32 9.02 10.27
CA ASP A 70 -9.97 8.98 8.96
C ASP A 70 -9.02 8.55 7.83
N ARG A 71 -7.75 8.92 7.97
CA ARG A 71 -6.66 8.62 7.03
C ARG A 71 -5.37 8.38 7.79
N ALA A 72 -4.58 7.44 7.30
CA ALA A 72 -3.20 7.26 7.72
C ALA A 72 -2.26 7.23 6.52
N GLU A 73 -1.02 7.64 6.75
CA GLU A 73 0.06 7.58 5.76
C GLU A 73 1.35 7.12 6.44
N CYS A 74 2.12 6.27 5.78
CA CYS A 74 3.37 5.77 6.30
C CYS A 74 4.33 5.30 5.21
N CYS A 75 5.63 5.39 5.50
CA CYS A 75 6.68 4.79 4.69
C CYS A 75 6.94 3.37 5.17
N LEU A 76 6.94 2.39 4.26
CA LEU A 76 7.18 0.99 4.60
C LEU A 76 7.83 0.24 3.45
N ARG A 77 8.24 -1.00 3.70
CA ARG A 77 8.76 -1.89 2.67
C ARG A 77 7.69 -2.90 2.27
N ILE A 78 7.37 -2.95 0.98
CA ILE A 78 6.63 -4.07 0.40
C ILE A 78 7.61 -5.09 -0.19
N LEU A 79 7.20 -6.34 -0.26
CA LEU A 79 7.96 -7.40 -0.91
C LEU A 79 7.50 -7.52 -2.36
N SER A 80 8.45 -7.34 -3.28
CA SER A 80 8.25 -7.63 -4.70
C SER A 80 8.14 -9.14 -4.97
N ALA A 81 7.85 -9.49 -6.22
CA ALA A 81 7.91 -10.85 -6.76
C ALA A 81 9.14 -11.68 -6.35
N GLN A 82 10.29 -10.99 -6.29
CA GLN A 82 11.60 -11.61 -6.03
C GLN A 82 11.93 -11.60 -4.54
N HIS A 83 10.95 -11.32 -3.67
CA HIS A 83 11.11 -11.11 -2.23
C HIS A 83 12.10 -9.98 -1.88
N LYS A 84 12.36 -9.07 -2.84
CA LYS A 84 13.17 -7.88 -2.60
C LYS A 84 12.30 -6.79 -1.99
N PRO A 85 12.76 -6.11 -0.92
CA PRO A 85 12.04 -4.99 -0.34
C PRO A 85 12.06 -3.79 -1.30
N ILE A 86 10.89 -3.20 -1.50
CA ILE A 86 10.68 -1.94 -2.23
C ILE A 86 10.16 -0.93 -1.22
N TRP A 87 10.79 0.24 -1.14
CA TRP A 87 10.30 1.33 -0.30
C TRP A 87 9.06 1.95 -0.93
N THR A 88 8.01 2.13 -0.13
CA THR A 88 6.77 2.74 -0.60
C THR A 88 6.19 3.73 0.40
N LEU A 89 5.48 4.72 -0.14
CA LEU A 89 4.55 5.53 0.63
C LEU A 89 3.18 4.87 0.53
N LEU A 90 2.68 4.40 1.66
CA LEU A 90 1.34 3.86 1.78
C LEU A 90 0.41 4.91 2.36
N SER A 91 -0.68 5.20 1.65
CA SER A 91 -1.81 5.97 2.14
C SER A 91 -3.03 5.06 2.30
N THR A 92 -3.74 5.15 3.42
CA THR A 92 -4.96 4.38 3.65
C THR A 92 -6.06 5.25 4.24
N GLN A 93 -7.30 5.02 3.80
CA GLN A 93 -8.49 5.72 4.30
C GLN A 93 -9.74 4.85 4.17
N ILE A 94 -10.79 5.21 4.90
CA ILE A 94 -12.08 4.55 4.75
C ILE A 94 -12.72 4.98 3.43
N TYR A 95 -13.08 3.99 2.61
CA TYR A 95 -13.88 4.17 1.40
C TYR A 95 -15.25 3.53 1.59
N GLN A 96 -16.31 4.33 1.42
CA GLN A 96 -17.68 3.89 1.52
C GLN A 96 -18.33 3.82 0.14
N ARG A 97 -18.68 2.62 -0.32
CA ARG A 97 -19.51 2.45 -1.51
C ARG A 97 -20.95 2.83 -1.20
N ALA A 98 -21.62 3.53 -2.10
CA ALA A 98 -23.01 3.95 -1.90
C ALA A 98 -24.03 2.80 -2.01
N THR A 99 -23.79 1.80 -2.87
CA THR A 99 -24.79 0.73 -3.13
C THR A 99 -24.14 -0.58 -3.58
N PRO A 100 -24.35 -1.70 -2.86
CA PRO A 100 -24.81 -1.74 -1.46
C PRO A 100 -23.81 -1.01 -0.54
N PRO A 101 -24.26 -0.41 0.57
CA PRO A 101 -23.39 0.28 1.50
C PRO A 101 -22.37 -0.68 2.09
N ARG A 102 -21.09 -0.43 1.84
CA ARG A 102 -20.00 -1.23 2.39
C ARG A 102 -18.81 -0.33 2.67
N LYS A 103 -18.33 -0.35 3.92
CA LYS A 103 -17.09 0.29 4.32
C LYS A 103 -15.92 -0.65 4.03
N THR A 104 -14.96 -0.14 3.28
CA THR A 104 -13.72 -0.80 2.87
C THR A 104 -12.55 0.14 3.16
N LEU A 105 -11.33 -0.37 3.15
CA LEU A 105 -10.14 0.47 3.18
C LEU A 105 -9.66 0.68 1.74
N LEU A 106 -9.48 1.93 1.33
CA LEU A 106 -8.76 2.26 0.12
C LEU A 106 -7.29 2.46 0.48
N VAL A 107 -6.43 1.67 -0.14
CA VAL A 107 -4.99 1.75 0.01
C VAL A 107 -4.39 2.22 -1.30
N ILE A 108 -3.55 3.24 -1.22
CA ILE A 108 -2.73 3.76 -2.32
C ILE A 108 -1.27 3.53 -1.95
N VAL A 109 -0.49 3.02 -2.90
CA VAL A 109 0.92 2.64 -2.74
C VAL A 109 1.73 3.33 -3.82
N HIS A 110 2.57 4.28 -3.43
CA HIS A 110 3.54 4.90 -4.30
C HIS A 110 4.90 4.23 -4.08
N ASP A 111 5.52 3.77 -5.16
CA ASP A 111 6.91 3.32 -5.13
C ASP A 111 7.81 4.54 -4.89
N MET A 112 8.74 4.43 -3.94
CA MET A 112 9.71 5.47 -3.58
C MET A 112 11.15 5.04 -3.89
N SER A 113 11.35 4.00 -4.69
CA SER A 113 12.70 3.46 -4.95
C SER A 113 13.59 4.50 -5.62
N LEU A 114 13.06 5.27 -6.57
CA LEU A 114 13.81 6.33 -7.26
C LEU A 114 14.23 7.44 -6.28
N GLU A 115 13.32 7.91 -5.44
CA GLU A 115 13.58 8.92 -4.43
C GLU A 115 14.63 8.44 -3.42
N ARG A 116 14.61 7.15 -3.08
CA ARG A 116 15.61 6.54 -2.20
C ARG A 116 16.97 6.47 -2.86
N GLU A 117 17.04 6.02 -4.11
CA GLU A 117 18.29 5.99 -4.90
C GLU A 117 18.89 7.39 -5.01
N MET A 118 18.08 8.40 -5.33
CA MET A 118 18.53 9.79 -5.38
C MET A 118 19.02 10.33 -4.02
N LEU A 119 18.36 9.96 -2.91
CA LEU A 119 18.82 10.34 -1.57
C LEU A 119 20.16 9.68 -1.23
N ASP A 120 20.30 8.38 -1.49
CA ASP A 120 21.53 7.63 -1.23
C ASP A 120 22.70 8.14 -2.10
N GLU A 121 22.44 8.61 -3.33
CA GLU A 121 23.44 9.25 -4.21
C GLU A 121 23.85 10.66 -3.74
N LEU A 122 22.98 11.38 -3.02
CA LEU A 122 23.26 12.72 -2.51
C LEU A 122 23.98 12.72 -1.15
N GLU A 123 23.82 11.68 -0.34
CA GLU A 123 24.49 11.53 0.95
C GLU A 123 26.03 11.56 0.90
N PRO A 124 26.76 10.93 -0.06
CA PRO A 124 28.22 11.06 -0.14
C PRO A 124 28.70 12.50 -0.43
N HIS A 125 27.86 13.37 -0.98
CA HIS A 125 28.19 14.76 -1.28
C HIS A 125 27.85 15.74 -0.14
N ARG A 126 27.04 15.34 0.86
CA ARG A 126 26.73 16.19 2.04
C ARG A 126 27.85 16.19 3.08
N THR A 127 28.67 15.14 3.13
CA THR A 127 29.78 15.01 4.10
C THR A 127 31.02 15.83 3.73
N LEU A 128 31.06 16.45 2.54
CA LEU A 128 32.20 17.24 2.06
C LEU A 128 32.03 18.77 2.22
N LEU A 129 30.96 19.22 2.90
CA LEU A 129 30.67 20.65 3.13
C LEU A 129 30.64 21.07 4.60
N THR A 130 31.29 20.32 5.49
CA THR A 130 31.54 20.73 6.89
C THR A 130 33.01 21.02 7.15
#